data_AF-A0A8J4DK43-F1
#
_entry.id   AF-A0A8J4DK43-F1
#
_cell.length_a   1.000
_cell.length_b   1.000
_cell.length_c   1.000
_cell.angle_alpha   90.00
_cell.angle_beta   90.00
_cell.angle_gamma   90.00
#
_symmetry.space_group_name_H-M   'P 1'
#
loop_
_entity.id
_entity.type
_entity.pdbx_description
1 polymer ?
#
loop_
_entity_poly.entity_id
_entity_poly.type
_entity_poly.pdbx_seq_one_letter_code
_entity_poly.pdbx_strand_id
1 'polypeptide(L)'
;MPALSSGNRLVRRIVYGCAGVGIVAVWPSWLTLFAAFSTFMLVTSALELRWRIFGWRTPQARAEMAFPAAVARDRARRSFSLIVPALDEPHVIGDTIRTLVRQTHPRVQVVVSLVEGDEATVRQARLAAAGSPRVELVVRRYAERSKPMQLNAALGVCTGDYVGVFDAEDDVAVDLLLHVEALIDETGADVIQGGVQLVNLDLRPPPGASVWRRLVTRLRGWYCVHNAMEYFFWFSSRMFYQVRQGFVPLGGNTVFVRRELLTELDGWPLNLTEDCALGVALSVDHDVTVVAAYEPRLATREETPARLFGPGSLDRQRRRWTQGFLSVLLQGSWRRLPGVRQRLMALYILAMPFIQAVNGVMLPACVAAAILLNAPVGWVLWMFTPFIPIAITTSLQLVGLREFAGQYGRTAAPRHYVSLVLGAFPYQLVLAWSAVMGLRRHLAGQAGWLKTSHDGLHRRTPARRRVPMVRPEPVPAGRPGAAE
;
A
#
# COMPACT_ATOMS: atom_id res chain seq x y z
N MET A 1 49.36 46.50 -40.70
CA MET A 1 49.17 45.49 -39.64
C MET A 1 47.87 44.70 -39.86
N PRO A 2 47.93 43.51 -40.48
CA PRO A 2 46.85 42.54 -40.30
C PRO A 2 47.37 41.09 -40.24
N ALA A 3 47.50 40.48 -39.05
CA ALA A 3 47.84 39.06 -38.94
C ALA A 3 47.49 38.43 -37.57
N LEU A 4 46.27 38.64 -37.03
CA LEU A 4 45.86 38.00 -35.77
C LEU A 4 44.37 37.52 -35.73
N SER A 5 43.72 37.24 -36.87
CA SER A 5 42.29 36.83 -36.89
C SER A 5 42.00 35.43 -37.47
N SER A 6 43.02 34.65 -37.83
CA SER A 6 42.89 33.32 -38.44
C SER A 6 43.00 32.17 -37.43
N GLY A 7 43.82 32.30 -36.38
CA GLY A 7 44.04 31.23 -35.38
C GLY A 7 42.81 30.88 -34.53
N ASN A 8 41.99 31.88 -34.18
CA ASN A 8 40.82 31.68 -33.30
C ASN A 8 39.65 30.94 -33.96
N ARG A 9 39.59 30.90 -35.31
CA ARG A 9 38.55 30.15 -36.05
C ARG A 9 38.90 28.68 -36.20
N LEU A 10 40.19 28.34 -36.33
CA LEU A 10 40.65 26.97 -36.45
C LEU A 10 40.54 26.22 -35.12
N VAL A 11 40.95 26.85 -34.01
CA VAL A 11 40.82 26.27 -32.66
C VAL A 11 39.37 26.07 -32.27
N ARG A 12 38.47 27.04 -32.58
CA ARG A 12 37.02 26.84 -32.39
C ARG A 12 36.47 25.68 -33.22
N ARG A 13 36.85 25.55 -34.49
CA ARG A 13 36.38 24.44 -35.35
C ARG A 13 36.91 23.08 -34.89
N ILE A 14 38.11 23.01 -34.35
CA ILE A 14 38.67 21.79 -33.77
C ILE A 14 37.96 21.45 -32.44
N VAL A 15 37.70 22.43 -31.58
CA VAL A 15 36.95 22.21 -30.32
C VAL A 15 35.49 21.80 -30.59
N TYR A 16 34.80 22.45 -31.53
CA TYR A 16 33.44 22.05 -31.94
C TYR A 16 33.42 20.74 -32.73
N GLY A 17 34.48 20.45 -33.51
CA GLY A 17 34.64 19.20 -34.24
C GLY A 17 34.94 18.02 -33.31
N CYS A 18 35.81 18.19 -32.31
CA CYS A 18 36.09 17.17 -31.30
C CYS A 18 34.92 16.97 -30.33
N ALA A 19 34.20 18.04 -29.96
CA ALA A 19 32.95 17.94 -29.21
C ALA A 19 31.84 17.27 -30.04
N GLY A 20 31.74 17.58 -31.33
CA GLY A 20 30.79 16.97 -32.26
C GLY A 20 31.09 15.51 -32.55
N VAL A 21 32.37 15.13 -32.75
CA VAL A 21 32.79 13.74 -32.95
C VAL A 21 32.67 12.92 -31.68
N GLY A 22 32.95 13.50 -30.50
CA GLY A 22 32.64 12.89 -29.21
C GLY A 22 31.13 12.68 -29.00
N ILE A 23 30.30 13.66 -29.36
CA ILE A 23 28.84 13.53 -29.30
C ILE A 23 28.33 12.48 -30.30
N VAL A 24 28.89 12.41 -31.52
CA VAL A 24 28.50 11.45 -32.57
C VAL A 24 28.99 10.03 -32.28
N ALA A 25 30.16 9.84 -31.67
CA ALA A 25 30.64 8.53 -31.25
C ALA A 25 29.90 7.99 -30.02
N VAL A 26 29.39 8.87 -29.15
CA VAL A 26 28.59 8.53 -27.96
C VAL A 26 27.07 8.59 -28.26
N TRP A 27 26.69 9.08 -29.44
CA TRP A 27 25.29 9.17 -29.92
C TRP A 27 24.56 7.82 -29.94
N PRO A 28 25.16 6.70 -30.41
CA PRO A 28 24.52 5.40 -30.36
C PRO A 28 24.37 4.90 -28.92
N SER A 29 25.33 5.22 -28.03
CA SER A 29 25.30 4.76 -26.64
C SER A 29 24.24 5.45 -25.77
N TRP A 30 23.94 6.73 -26.00
CA TRP A 30 22.86 7.40 -25.26
C TRP A 30 21.47 6.96 -25.74
N LEU A 31 21.28 6.86 -27.06
CA LEU A 31 19.99 6.39 -27.61
C LEU A 31 19.67 4.96 -27.19
N THR A 32 20.68 4.07 -27.22
CA THR A 32 20.53 2.69 -26.71
C THR A 32 20.19 2.66 -25.23
N LEU A 33 20.85 3.48 -24.40
CA LEU A 33 20.54 3.61 -22.98
C LEU A 33 19.10 4.08 -22.73
N PHE A 34 18.67 5.16 -23.40
CA PHE A 34 17.30 5.67 -23.26
C PHE A 34 16.25 4.68 -23.75
N ALA A 35 16.51 3.96 -24.85
CA ALA A 35 15.59 2.91 -25.29
C ALA A 35 15.55 1.72 -24.33
N ALA A 36 16.69 1.34 -23.74
CA ALA A 36 16.72 0.31 -22.70
C ALA A 36 15.89 0.73 -21.47
N PHE A 37 16.02 1.98 -21.04
CA PHE A 37 15.18 2.55 -19.98
C PHE A 37 13.71 2.60 -20.36
N SER A 38 13.36 3.01 -21.58
CA SER A 38 11.99 2.98 -22.07
C SER A 38 11.44 1.55 -22.11
N THR A 39 12.22 0.56 -22.56
CA THR A 39 11.83 -0.85 -22.49
C THR A 39 11.58 -1.30 -21.06
N PHE A 40 12.46 -0.93 -20.13
CA PHE A 40 12.27 -1.23 -18.72
C PHE A 40 11.00 -0.56 -18.15
N MET A 41 10.76 0.71 -18.47
CA MET A 41 9.53 1.41 -18.09
C MET A 41 8.29 0.76 -18.70
N LEU A 42 8.34 0.34 -19.97
CA LEU A 42 7.26 -0.38 -20.64
C LEU A 42 6.94 -1.69 -19.91
N VAL A 43 7.95 -2.49 -19.59
CA VAL A 43 7.77 -3.76 -18.86
C VAL A 43 7.17 -3.51 -17.48
N THR A 44 7.73 -2.58 -16.71
CA THR A 44 7.27 -2.31 -15.34
C THR A 44 5.85 -1.72 -15.32
N SER A 45 5.53 -0.77 -16.20
CA SER A 45 4.18 -0.21 -16.32
C SER A 45 3.15 -1.23 -16.85
N ALA A 46 3.55 -2.12 -17.77
CA ALA A 46 2.69 -3.21 -18.24
C ALA A 46 2.42 -4.25 -17.13
N LEU A 47 3.42 -4.54 -16.28
CA LEU A 47 3.23 -5.39 -15.10
C LEU A 47 2.27 -4.75 -14.08
N GLU A 48 2.46 -3.48 -13.76
CA GLU A 48 1.54 -2.74 -12.88
C GLU A 48 0.11 -2.72 -13.45
N LEU A 49 -0.04 -2.48 -14.76
CA LEU A 49 -1.33 -2.56 -15.44
C LEU A 49 -1.96 -3.95 -15.28
N ARG A 50 -1.19 -5.01 -15.59
CA ARG A 50 -1.64 -6.41 -15.46
C ARG A 50 -2.11 -6.73 -14.05
N TRP A 51 -1.43 -6.23 -13.02
CA TRP A 51 -1.82 -6.47 -11.64
C TRP A 51 -3.04 -5.68 -11.22
N ARG A 52 -3.19 -4.44 -11.69
CA ARG A 52 -4.38 -3.62 -11.40
C ARG A 52 -5.63 -4.21 -12.01
N ILE A 53 -5.55 -4.76 -13.22
CA ILE A 53 -6.71 -5.41 -13.86
C ILE A 53 -6.99 -6.81 -13.31
N PHE A 54 -6.09 -7.42 -12.52
CA PHE A 54 -6.21 -8.82 -12.10
C PHE A 54 -7.57 -9.15 -11.46
N GLY A 55 -8.02 -8.31 -10.53
CA GLY A 55 -9.30 -8.44 -9.87
C GLY A 55 -10.50 -7.96 -10.67
N TRP A 56 -10.25 -7.29 -11.79
CA TRP A 56 -11.24 -6.65 -12.66
C TRP A 56 -11.38 -7.36 -14.02
N ARG A 57 -10.71 -8.51 -14.19
CA ARG A 57 -10.77 -9.30 -15.43
C ARG A 57 -12.18 -9.83 -15.70
N THR A 58 -12.84 -10.37 -14.67
CA THR A 58 -14.16 -10.99 -14.78
C THR A 58 -14.95 -10.86 -13.46
N PRO A 59 -16.29 -10.92 -13.50
CA PRO A 59 -17.11 -11.01 -12.29
C PRO A 59 -16.75 -12.22 -11.40
N GLN A 60 -16.36 -13.34 -12.00
CA GLN A 60 -15.94 -14.55 -11.30
C GLN A 60 -14.64 -14.32 -10.53
N ALA A 61 -13.63 -13.70 -11.15
CA ALA A 61 -12.39 -13.35 -10.47
C ALA A 61 -12.65 -12.43 -9.27
N ARG A 62 -13.66 -11.55 -9.35
CA ARG A 62 -14.08 -10.72 -8.22
C ARG A 62 -14.76 -11.51 -7.12
N ALA A 63 -15.59 -12.49 -7.47
CA ALA A 63 -16.26 -13.36 -6.50
C ALA A 63 -15.25 -14.26 -5.76
N GLU A 64 -14.25 -14.81 -6.46
CA GLU A 64 -13.16 -15.62 -5.88
C GLU A 64 -12.31 -14.84 -4.86
N MET A 65 -12.34 -13.51 -4.91
CA MET A 65 -11.59 -12.63 -4.02
C MET A 65 -12.42 -12.10 -2.85
N ALA A 66 -13.73 -12.35 -2.84
CA ALA A 66 -14.62 -11.88 -1.78
C ALA A 66 -14.48 -12.77 -0.54
N PHE A 67 -14.92 -12.25 0.61
CA PHE A 67 -15.11 -13.10 1.78
C PHE A 67 -16.30 -14.05 1.55
N PRO A 68 -16.22 -15.30 2.03
CA PRO A 68 -17.37 -16.19 2.07
C PRO A 68 -18.47 -15.64 2.98
N ALA A 69 -19.66 -16.25 2.94
CA ALA A 69 -20.71 -15.91 3.89
C ALA A 69 -20.26 -16.17 5.33
N ALA A 70 -20.58 -15.24 6.24
CA ALA A 70 -20.21 -15.34 7.65
C ALA A 70 -20.69 -16.66 8.29
N VAL A 71 -19.85 -17.26 9.13
CA VAL A 71 -20.27 -18.37 9.99
C VAL A 71 -21.35 -17.90 10.96
N ALA A 72 -22.32 -18.77 11.25
CA ALA A 72 -23.32 -18.50 12.27
C ALA A 72 -22.66 -18.40 13.65
N ARG A 73 -23.05 -17.39 14.46
CA ARG A 73 -22.40 -17.09 15.74
C ARG A 73 -22.36 -18.27 16.71
N ASP A 74 -23.39 -19.10 16.73
CA ASP A 74 -23.52 -20.31 17.55
C ASP A 74 -22.64 -21.47 17.04
N ARG A 75 -22.18 -21.40 15.80
CA ARG A 75 -21.31 -22.38 15.15
C ARG A 75 -19.85 -21.97 15.09
N ALA A 76 -19.52 -20.72 15.43
CA ALA A 76 -18.16 -20.23 15.50
C ALA A 76 -17.33 -21.00 16.53
N ARG A 77 -16.22 -21.61 16.08
CA ARG A 77 -15.33 -22.47 16.88
C ARG A 77 -13.94 -21.88 17.07
N ARG A 78 -13.42 -21.14 16.08
CA ARG A 78 -12.09 -20.51 16.14
C ARG A 78 -12.05 -19.44 17.22
N SER A 79 -10.87 -19.07 17.66
CA SER A 79 -10.65 -17.97 18.60
C SER A 79 -9.61 -16.99 18.07
N PHE A 80 -9.81 -15.71 18.39
CA PHE A 80 -8.99 -14.62 17.86
C PHE A 80 -8.44 -13.76 18.98
N SER A 81 -7.13 -13.48 18.95
CA SER A 81 -6.48 -12.42 19.73
C SER A 81 -6.13 -11.25 18.82
N LEU A 82 -6.70 -10.08 19.07
CA LEU A 82 -6.54 -8.90 18.23
C LEU A 82 -5.59 -7.93 18.91
N ILE A 83 -4.38 -7.79 18.36
CA ILE A 83 -3.36 -6.89 18.89
C ILE A 83 -3.56 -5.48 18.32
N VAL A 84 -3.55 -4.48 19.21
CA VAL A 84 -3.57 -3.05 18.86
C VAL A 84 -2.36 -2.36 19.50
N PRO A 85 -1.26 -2.13 18.77
CA PRO A 85 -0.14 -1.35 19.27
C PRO A 85 -0.47 0.15 19.22
N ALA A 86 -0.25 0.86 20.33
CA ALA A 86 -0.59 2.27 20.43
C ALA A 86 0.51 3.08 21.13
N LEU A 87 0.98 4.11 20.43
CA LEU A 87 1.91 5.11 20.94
C LEU A 87 1.46 6.49 20.44
N ASP A 88 1.17 7.41 21.35
CA ASP A 88 0.77 8.81 21.13
C ASP A 88 -0.54 8.92 20.31
N GLU A 89 -1.50 8.02 20.58
CA GLU A 89 -2.78 7.92 19.85
C GLU A 89 -4.02 8.20 20.75
N PRO A 90 -4.02 9.22 21.62
CA PRO A 90 -5.11 9.43 22.58
C PRO A 90 -6.44 9.75 21.91
N HIS A 91 -6.43 10.29 20.69
CA HIS A 91 -7.65 10.75 20.02
C HIS A 91 -8.42 9.64 19.31
N VAL A 92 -7.79 8.50 19.03
CA VAL A 92 -8.34 7.46 18.16
C VAL A 92 -8.43 6.09 18.82
N ILE A 93 -7.50 5.78 19.75
CA ILE A 93 -7.42 4.46 20.39
C ILE A 93 -8.73 4.04 21.07
N GLY A 94 -9.42 5.01 21.68
CA GLY A 94 -10.66 4.77 22.39
C GLY A 94 -11.78 4.22 21.50
N ASP A 95 -12.00 4.76 20.30
CA ASP A 95 -13.03 4.19 19.43
C ASP A 95 -12.59 2.88 18.77
N THR A 96 -11.30 2.68 18.51
CA THR A 96 -10.78 1.41 17.98
C THR A 96 -11.08 0.27 18.94
N ILE A 97 -10.73 0.44 20.23
CA ILE A 97 -11.04 -0.54 21.28
C ILE A 97 -12.55 -0.79 21.34
N ARG A 98 -13.36 0.27 21.37
CA ARG A 98 -14.83 0.12 21.40
C ARG A 98 -15.35 -0.64 20.17
N THR A 99 -14.78 -0.43 18.99
CA THR A 99 -15.16 -1.13 17.76
C THR A 99 -14.77 -2.61 17.80
N LEU A 100 -13.56 -2.93 18.28
CA LEU A 100 -13.11 -4.32 18.41
C LEU A 100 -13.88 -5.09 19.49
N VAL A 101 -14.25 -4.44 20.61
CA VAL A 101 -15.10 -5.05 21.64
C VAL A 101 -16.48 -5.45 21.08
N ARG A 102 -17.01 -4.66 20.13
CA ARG A 102 -18.30 -4.91 19.46
C ARG A 102 -18.25 -6.01 18.39
N GLN A 103 -17.11 -6.68 18.17
CA GLN A 103 -17.05 -7.81 17.25
C GLN A 103 -18.09 -8.88 17.61
N THR A 104 -18.87 -9.31 16.63
CA THR A 104 -20.00 -10.24 16.80
C THR A 104 -19.53 -11.67 17.08
N HIS A 105 -18.30 -11.99 16.68
CA HIS A 105 -17.68 -13.27 16.97
C HIS A 105 -17.59 -13.50 18.50
N PRO A 106 -17.93 -14.71 19.00
CA PRO A 106 -18.07 -14.93 20.43
C PRO A 106 -16.72 -15.05 21.15
N ARG A 107 -15.70 -15.62 20.49
CA ARG A 107 -14.39 -15.96 21.08
C ARG A 107 -13.32 -14.97 20.62
N VAL A 108 -13.31 -13.79 21.23
CA VAL A 108 -12.40 -12.68 20.86
C VAL A 108 -11.74 -12.11 22.11
N GLN A 109 -10.42 -11.99 22.06
CA GLN A 109 -9.58 -11.24 22.98
C GLN A 109 -9.02 -10.02 22.24
N VAL A 110 -9.03 -8.84 22.85
CA VAL A 110 -8.44 -7.61 22.32
C VAL A 110 -7.26 -7.26 23.22
N VAL A 111 -6.05 -7.32 22.69
CA VAL A 111 -4.80 -7.06 23.42
C VAL A 111 -4.26 -5.71 22.98
N VAL A 112 -4.33 -4.71 23.85
CA VAL A 112 -3.86 -3.35 23.54
C VAL A 112 -2.46 -3.19 24.12
N SER A 113 -1.46 -3.06 23.25
CA SER A 113 -0.07 -2.83 23.66
C SER A 113 0.18 -1.33 23.78
N LEU A 114 0.61 -0.88 24.95
CA LEU A 114 0.76 0.51 25.32
C LEU A 114 2.18 0.78 25.84
N VAL A 115 2.68 1.98 25.55
CA VAL A 115 4.03 2.40 25.95
C VAL A 115 3.98 3.17 27.28
N GLU A 116 4.81 2.75 28.25
CA GLU A 116 5.00 3.48 29.50
C GLU A 116 5.51 4.91 29.25
N GLY A 117 4.92 5.89 29.94
CA GLY A 117 5.19 7.32 29.74
C GLY A 117 4.29 8.02 28.72
N ASP A 118 3.40 7.29 28.04
CA ASP A 118 2.34 7.86 27.20
C ASP A 118 0.99 7.89 27.94
N GLU A 119 0.92 8.72 28.97
CA GLU A 119 -0.22 8.80 29.89
C GLU A 119 -1.54 9.17 29.20
N ALA A 120 -1.49 9.95 28.12
CA ALA A 120 -2.68 10.36 27.39
C ALA A 120 -3.34 9.16 26.70
N THR A 121 -2.56 8.37 25.96
CA THR A 121 -3.06 7.17 25.26
C THR A 121 -3.47 6.09 26.26
N VAL A 122 -2.65 5.85 27.30
CA VAL A 122 -2.95 4.87 28.35
C VAL A 122 -4.27 5.19 29.05
N ARG A 123 -4.51 6.46 29.39
CA ARG A 123 -5.77 6.89 30.00
C ARG A 123 -6.97 6.58 29.10
N GLN A 124 -6.88 6.91 27.81
CA GLN A 124 -7.99 6.66 26.87
C GLN A 124 -8.23 5.17 26.64
N ALA A 125 -7.17 4.37 26.57
CA ALA A 125 -7.28 2.92 26.47
C ALA A 125 -7.95 2.31 27.72
N ARG A 126 -7.55 2.74 28.93
CA ARG A 126 -8.19 2.30 30.19
C ARG A 126 -9.68 2.64 30.24
N LEU A 127 -10.05 3.85 29.83
CA LEU A 127 -11.46 4.27 29.78
C LEU A 127 -12.27 3.43 28.79
N ALA A 128 -11.70 3.13 27.61
CA ALA A 128 -12.38 2.33 26.60
C ALA A 128 -12.45 0.83 26.94
N ALA A 129 -11.48 0.33 27.72
CA ALA A 129 -11.43 -1.05 28.20
C ALA A 129 -12.32 -1.29 29.43
N ALA A 130 -12.69 -0.23 30.16
CA ALA A 130 -13.41 -0.32 31.42
C ALA A 130 -14.68 -1.18 31.31
N GLY A 131 -14.75 -2.23 32.13
CA GLY A 131 -15.91 -3.14 32.20
C GLY A 131 -15.98 -4.18 31.08
N SER A 132 -15.03 -4.25 30.16
CA SER A 132 -15.00 -5.27 29.11
C SER A 132 -14.09 -6.45 29.50
N PRO A 133 -14.61 -7.68 29.64
CA PRO A 133 -13.78 -8.86 29.90
C PRO A 133 -12.98 -9.31 28.67
N ARG A 134 -13.25 -8.71 27.50
CA ARG A 134 -12.56 -9.03 26.24
C ARG A 134 -11.24 -8.28 26.09
N VAL A 135 -10.99 -7.24 26.87
CA VAL A 135 -9.85 -6.33 26.66
C VAL A 135 -8.77 -6.58 27.69
N GLU A 136 -7.55 -6.80 27.21
CA GLU A 136 -6.34 -6.91 28.00
C GLU A 136 -5.39 -5.76 27.63
N LEU A 137 -4.88 -5.05 28.64
CA LEU A 137 -3.98 -3.92 28.44
C LEU A 137 -2.55 -4.33 28.84
N VAL A 138 -1.62 -4.27 27.89
CA VAL A 138 -0.21 -4.55 28.11
C VAL A 138 0.55 -3.22 28.11
N VAL A 139 0.79 -2.65 29.29
CA VAL A 139 1.59 -1.42 29.43
C VAL A 139 3.03 -1.80 29.76
N ARG A 140 3.97 -1.45 28.87
CA ARG A 140 5.40 -1.75 29.08
C ARG A 140 6.32 -0.61 28.70
N ARG A 141 7.48 -0.57 29.33
CA ARG A 141 8.64 0.19 28.85
C ARG A 141 9.37 -0.60 27.78
N TYR A 142 9.57 0.02 26.62
CA TYR A 142 10.33 -0.56 25.52
C TYR A 142 11.68 0.15 25.42
N ALA A 143 12.77 -0.62 25.26
CA ALA A 143 14.10 -0.07 25.06
C ALA A 143 14.15 0.84 23.82
N GLU A 144 13.48 0.42 22.75
CA GLU A 144 13.20 1.22 21.57
C GLU A 144 11.70 1.27 21.30
N ARG A 145 11.17 2.46 21.04
CA ARG A 145 9.76 2.63 20.68
C ARG A 145 9.53 2.13 19.26
N SER A 146 9.18 0.86 19.11
CA SER A 146 8.90 0.22 17.82
C SER A 146 7.57 -0.54 17.84
N LYS A 147 6.90 -0.61 16.69
CA LYS A 147 5.69 -1.43 16.49
C LYS A 147 5.96 -2.93 16.71
N PRO A 148 6.99 -3.58 16.11
CA PRO A 148 7.20 -5.01 16.31
C PRO A 148 7.48 -5.41 17.76
N MET A 149 8.18 -4.58 18.56
CA MET A 149 8.36 -4.89 19.99
C MET A 149 7.05 -4.85 20.78
N GLN A 150 6.14 -3.94 20.44
CA GLN A 150 4.79 -3.93 21.01
C GLN A 150 4.00 -5.18 20.60
N LEU A 151 4.07 -5.56 19.31
CA LEU A 151 3.43 -6.78 18.83
C LEU A 151 3.95 -8.03 19.55
N ASN A 152 5.27 -8.16 19.75
CA ASN A 152 5.86 -9.31 20.45
C ASN A 152 5.54 -9.32 21.95
N ALA A 153 5.48 -8.14 22.59
CA ALA A 153 5.05 -8.04 23.98
C ALA A 153 3.58 -8.47 24.16
N ALA A 154 2.71 -8.09 23.23
CA ALA A 154 1.31 -8.48 23.23
C ALA A 154 1.11 -9.95 22.84
N LEU A 155 1.93 -10.49 21.94
CA LEU A 155 1.88 -11.89 21.54
C LEU A 155 2.01 -12.84 22.74
N GLY A 156 2.84 -12.49 23.73
CA GLY A 156 3.05 -13.28 24.95
C GLY A 156 1.82 -13.46 25.84
N VAL A 157 0.74 -12.69 25.63
CA VAL A 157 -0.54 -12.85 26.36
C VAL A 157 -1.69 -13.26 25.44
N CYS A 158 -1.44 -13.45 24.14
CA CYS A 158 -2.46 -13.86 23.19
C CYS A 158 -2.84 -15.33 23.40
N THR A 159 -4.13 -15.61 23.48
CA THR A 159 -4.69 -16.95 23.75
C THR A 159 -5.46 -17.55 22.56
N GLY A 160 -5.79 -16.74 21.55
CA GLY A 160 -6.55 -17.18 20.38
C GLY A 160 -5.76 -18.08 19.45
N ASP A 161 -6.48 -18.88 18.65
CA ASP A 161 -5.91 -19.71 17.59
C ASP A 161 -5.27 -18.85 16.49
N TYR A 162 -5.86 -17.69 16.21
CA TYR A 162 -5.34 -16.70 15.27
C TYR A 162 -5.05 -15.37 15.97
N VAL A 163 -3.92 -14.76 15.60
CA VAL A 163 -3.53 -13.43 16.04
C VAL A 163 -3.80 -12.45 14.90
N GLY A 164 -4.72 -11.51 15.15
CA GLY A 164 -5.02 -10.40 14.26
C GLY A 164 -4.26 -9.14 14.66
N VAL A 165 -3.88 -8.30 13.70
CA VAL A 165 -3.28 -6.98 13.98
C VAL A 165 -4.13 -5.86 13.40
N PHE A 166 -4.40 -4.86 14.23
CA PHE A 166 -5.07 -3.61 13.88
C PHE A 166 -4.28 -2.40 14.37
N ASP A 167 -4.26 -1.33 13.59
CA ASP A 167 -3.70 -0.05 13.98
C ASP A 167 -4.64 0.72 14.93
N ALA A 168 -4.08 1.68 15.67
CA ALA A 168 -4.75 2.36 16.77
C ALA A 168 -5.94 3.24 16.34
N GLU A 169 -6.11 3.48 15.05
CA GLU A 169 -7.10 4.36 14.42
C GLU A 169 -8.15 3.63 13.60
N ASP A 170 -8.08 2.30 13.51
CA ASP A 170 -8.88 1.54 12.56
C ASP A 170 -10.38 1.54 12.82
N ASP A 171 -11.18 1.67 11.76
CA ASP A 171 -12.61 1.39 11.77
C ASP A 171 -12.88 0.03 11.11
N VAL A 172 -13.05 -0.98 11.98
CA VAL A 172 -13.20 -2.40 11.61
C VAL A 172 -14.67 -2.80 11.55
N ALA A 173 -15.07 -3.54 10.51
CA ALA A 173 -16.42 -4.09 10.41
C ALA A 173 -16.73 -5.05 11.58
N VAL A 174 -17.88 -4.87 12.23
CA VAL A 174 -18.24 -5.61 13.46
C VAL A 174 -18.42 -7.12 13.26
N ASP A 175 -18.64 -7.57 12.02
CA ASP A 175 -18.83 -8.97 11.66
C ASP A 175 -17.65 -9.57 10.89
N LEU A 176 -16.54 -8.83 10.76
CA LEU A 176 -15.35 -9.27 10.02
C LEU A 176 -14.87 -10.66 10.43
N LEU A 177 -14.77 -10.93 11.74
CA LEU A 177 -14.16 -12.18 12.21
C LEU A 177 -14.98 -13.43 11.87
N LEU A 178 -16.31 -13.32 11.73
CA LEU A 178 -17.14 -14.44 11.29
C LEU A 178 -16.92 -14.77 9.81
N HIS A 179 -16.59 -13.76 9.00
CA HIS A 179 -16.19 -13.94 7.60
C HIS A 179 -14.77 -14.48 7.48
N VAL A 180 -13.85 -14.04 8.36
CA VAL A 180 -12.48 -14.57 8.43
C VAL A 180 -12.50 -16.04 8.83
N GLU A 181 -13.31 -16.43 9.81
CA GLU A 181 -13.48 -17.83 10.18
C GLU A 181 -14.05 -18.67 9.04
N ALA A 182 -15.07 -18.16 8.32
CA ALA A 182 -15.62 -18.86 7.16
C ALA A 182 -14.54 -19.12 6.10
N LEU A 183 -13.67 -18.12 5.85
CA LEU A 183 -12.56 -18.26 4.92
C LEU A 183 -11.51 -19.26 5.41
N ILE A 184 -11.19 -19.28 6.70
CA ILE A 184 -10.30 -20.28 7.32
C ILE A 184 -10.87 -21.69 7.11
N ASP A 185 -12.15 -21.89 7.40
CA ASP A 185 -12.77 -23.21 7.33
C ASP A 185 -12.92 -23.70 5.88
N GLU A 186 -13.11 -22.81 4.91
CA GLU A 186 -13.18 -23.15 3.47
C GLU A 186 -11.81 -23.48 2.88
N THR A 187 -10.76 -22.75 3.27
CA THR A 187 -9.46 -22.78 2.59
C THR A 187 -8.34 -23.47 3.38
N GLY A 188 -8.52 -23.67 4.68
CA GLY A 188 -7.46 -24.12 5.58
C GLY A 188 -6.36 -23.09 5.82
N ALA A 189 -6.61 -21.80 5.53
CA ALA A 189 -5.61 -20.73 5.60
C ALA A 189 -4.87 -20.68 6.94
N ASP A 190 -3.54 -20.59 6.89
CA ASP A 190 -2.71 -20.28 8.06
C ASP A 190 -2.53 -18.77 8.24
N VAL A 191 -2.63 -18.02 7.13
CA VAL A 191 -2.49 -16.56 7.10
C VAL A 191 -3.59 -15.97 6.23
N ILE A 192 -4.32 -15.00 6.77
CA ILE A 192 -5.34 -14.24 6.05
C ILE A 192 -4.92 -12.78 5.98
N GLN A 193 -4.95 -12.23 4.78
CA GLN A 193 -4.82 -10.79 4.54
C GLN A 193 -6.14 -10.21 4.05
N GLY A 194 -6.78 -9.41 4.90
CA GLY A 194 -7.97 -8.66 4.57
C GLY A 194 -7.67 -7.32 3.90
N GLY A 195 -8.72 -6.72 3.34
CA GLY A 195 -8.68 -5.40 2.72
C GLY A 195 -8.52 -4.25 3.70
N VAL A 196 -7.71 -3.26 3.33
CA VAL A 196 -7.60 -1.96 4.03
C VAL A 196 -7.88 -0.85 3.02
N GLN A 197 -8.59 0.19 3.44
CA GLN A 197 -8.95 1.27 2.54
C GLN A 197 -8.99 2.65 3.19
N LEU A 198 -8.37 3.61 2.51
CA LEU A 198 -8.38 5.01 2.90
C LEU A 198 -9.66 5.68 2.38
N VAL A 199 -10.50 6.18 3.30
CA VAL A 199 -11.86 6.66 2.95
C VAL A 199 -12.06 8.18 3.07
N ASN A 200 -10.99 8.96 3.27
CA ASN A 200 -11.05 10.41 3.49
C ASN A 200 -10.99 11.25 2.19
N LEU A 201 -11.87 10.98 1.21
CA LEU A 201 -11.94 11.75 -0.05
C LEU A 201 -12.72 13.08 0.06
N ASP A 202 -13.67 13.19 0.98
CA ASP A 202 -14.61 14.32 1.05
C ASP A 202 -14.06 15.50 1.86
N LEU A 203 -12.78 15.82 1.69
CA LEU A 203 -12.14 16.93 2.39
C LEU A 203 -12.69 18.28 1.90
N ARG A 204 -13.22 19.07 2.83
CA ARG A 204 -13.72 20.42 2.59
C ARG A 204 -13.12 21.41 3.58
N PRO A 205 -12.72 22.61 3.12
CA PRO A 205 -12.34 23.66 4.03
C PRO A 205 -13.56 24.09 4.84
N PRO A 206 -13.41 24.46 6.12
CA PRO A 206 -14.54 24.95 6.90
C PRO A 206 -15.11 26.25 6.32
N PRO A 207 -16.38 26.57 6.58
CA PRO A 207 -16.96 27.88 6.25
C PRO A 207 -16.08 29.01 6.82
N GLY A 208 -15.88 30.08 6.06
CA GLY A 208 -15.04 31.21 6.47
C GLY A 208 -13.53 30.95 6.50
N ALA A 209 -13.04 29.78 6.07
CA ALA A 209 -11.60 29.49 6.04
C ALA A 209 -10.78 30.56 5.30
N SER A 210 -9.54 30.80 5.71
CA SER A 210 -8.63 31.68 4.96
C SER A 210 -8.27 31.10 3.58
N VAL A 211 -7.78 31.94 2.67
CA VAL A 211 -7.27 31.51 1.35
C VAL A 211 -6.20 30.43 1.51
N TRP A 212 -5.27 30.63 2.44
CA TRP A 212 -4.22 29.67 2.76
C TRP A 212 -4.77 28.31 3.22
N ARG A 213 -5.76 28.30 4.10
CA ARG A 213 -6.39 27.05 4.59
C ARG A 213 -7.15 26.32 3.49
N ARG A 214 -7.77 27.06 2.55
CA ARG A 214 -8.38 26.47 1.34
C ARG A 214 -7.33 25.81 0.45
N LEU A 215 -6.18 26.45 0.23
CA LEU A 215 -5.08 25.90 -0.56
C LEU A 215 -4.53 24.60 0.07
N VAL A 216 -4.24 24.62 1.37
CA VAL A 216 -3.75 23.42 2.09
C VAL A 216 -4.75 22.27 2.02
N THR A 217 -6.05 22.55 2.14
CA THR A 217 -7.09 21.51 2.02
C THR A 217 -7.14 20.92 0.61
N ARG A 218 -6.94 21.75 -0.43
CA ARG A 218 -6.86 21.27 -1.82
C ARG A 218 -5.62 20.42 -2.07
N LEU A 219 -4.47 20.85 -1.55
CA LEU A 219 -3.22 20.06 -1.61
C LEU A 219 -3.39 18.71 -0.91
N ARG A 220 -4.06 18.69 0.25
CA ARG A 220 -4.44 17.45 0.94
C ARG A 220 -5.33 16.55 0.08
N GLY A 221 -6.40 17.11 -0.49
CA GLY A 221 -7.29 16.37 -1.37
C GLY A 221 -6.55 15.73 -2.57
N TRP A 222 -5.54 16.40 -3.11
CA TRP A 222 -4.71 15.88 -4.20
C TRP A 222 -3.97 14.60 -3.80
N TYR A 223 -3.11 14.63 -2.77
CA TYR A 223 -2.37 13.41 -2.42
C TYR A 223 -3.25 12.33 -1.76
N CYS A 224 -4.34 12.72 -1.08
CA CYS A 224 -5.30 11.75 -0.53
C CYS A 224 -5.97 10.91 -1.61
N VAL A 225 -6.37 11.49 -2.75
CA VAL A 225 -6.99 10.70 -3.82
C VAL A 225 -6.00 9.73 -4.46
N HIS A 226 -4.75 10.16 -4.67
CA HIS A 226 -3.69 9.27 -5.17
C HIS A 226 -3.44 8.10 -4.21
N ASN A 227 -3.26 8.40 -2.92
CA ASN A 227 -3.02 7.39 -1.88
C ASN A 227 -4.22 6.42 -1.74
N ALA A 228 -5.45 6.94 -1.78
CA ALA A 228 -6.66 6.11 -1.74
C ALA A 228 -6.76 5.15 -2.93
N MET A 229 -6.40 5.61 -4.13
CA MET A 229 -6.36 4.75 -5.33
C MET A 229 -5.24 3.72 -5.28
N GLU A 230 -4.08 4.04 -4.70
CA GLU A 230 -3.02 3.06 -4.48
C GLU A 230 -3.49 1.91 -3.58
N TYR A 231 -4.10 2.23 -2.43
CA TYR A 231 -4.67 1.23 -1.53
C TYR A 231 -5.79 0.43 -2.20
N PHE A 232 -6.67 1.10 -2.93
CA PHE A 232 -7.79 0.45 -3.61
C PHE A 232 -7.30 -0.63 -4.57
N PHE A 233 -6.40 -0.30 -5.51
CA PHE A 233 -5.87 -1.29 -6.45
C PHE A 233 -4.93 -2.32 -5.80
N TRP A 234 -4.27 -1.95 -4.70
CA TRP A 234 -3.45 -2.89 -3.94
C TRP A 234 -4.32 -4.02 -3.37
N PHE A 235 -5.30 -3.66 -2.55
CA PHE A 235 -6.12 -4.62 -1.81
C PHE A 235 -7.21 -5.27 -2.65
N SER A 236 -7.76 -4.59 -3.66
CA SER A 236 -8.82 -5.17 -4.49
C SER A 236 -8.31 -6.01 -5.67
N SER A 237 -6.99 -6.09 -5.88
CA SER A 237 -6.44 -6.65 -7.12
C SER A 237 -5.01 -7.19 -6.98
N ARG A 238 -4.01 -6.32 -6.80
CA ARG A 238 -2.59 -6.69 -6.87
C ARG A 238 -2.19 -7.74 -5.83
N MET A 239 -2.71 -7.62 -4.62
CA MET A 239 -2.40 -8.53 -3.52
C MET A 239 -2.81 -9.98 -3.83
N PHE A 240 -3.96 -10.19 -4.46
CA PHE A 240 -4.41 -11.53 -4.85
C PHE A 240 -3.51 -12.18 -5.90
N TYR A 241 -2.99 -11.38 -6.83
CA TYR A 241 -2.00 -11.86 -7.78
C TYR A 241 -0.74 -12.35 -7.04
N GLN A 242 -0.24 -11.57 -6.08
CA GLN A 242 0.94 -11.91 -5.29
C GLN A 242 0.76 -13.20 -4.48
N VAL A 243 -0.41 -13.35 -3.82
CA VAL A 243 -0.80 -14.58 -3.13
C VAL A 243 -0.76 -15.78 -4.08
N ARG A 244 -1.36 -15.68 -5.27
CA ARG A 244 -1.32 -16.78 -6.26
C ARG A 244 0.06 -17.10 -6.80
N GLN A 245 1.03 -16.19 -6.70
CA GLN A 245 2.41 -16.45 -7.12
C GLN A 245 3.28 -17.00 -5.97
N GLY A 246 2.74 -17.14 -4.76
CA GLY A 246 3.46 -17.68 -3.60
C GLY A 246 4.53 -16.72 -3.05
N PHE A 247 4.33 -15.41 -3.19
CA PHE A 247 5.16 -14.41 -2.52
C PHE A 247 4.31 -13.21 -2.13
N VAL A 248 4.14 -12.99 -0.83
CA VAL A 248 3.20 -11.98 -0.32
C VAL A 248 3.91 -11.04 0.66
N PRO A 249 4.18 -9.79 0.29
CA PRO A 249 4.42 -8.75 1.29
C PRO A 249 3.09 -8.51 2.02
N LEU A 250 2.93 -9.12 3.21
CA LEU A 250 1.73 -8.90 4.02
C LEU A 250 1.57 -7.41 4.34
N GLY A 251 0.32 -6.98 4.50
CA GLY A 251 0.01 -5.66 5.01
C GLY A 251 -0.03 -5.69 6.53
N GLY A 252 0.45 -4.63 7.18
CA GLY A 252 0.52 -4.54 8.64
C GLY A 252 -0.80 -4.31 9.37
N ASN A 253 -1.92 -4.50 8.68
CA ASN A 253 -3.27 -4.31 9.20
C ASN A 253 -4.26 -5.28 8.52
N THR A 254 -5.33 -5.66 9.24
CA THR A 254 -6.31 -6.69 8.85
C THR A 254 -5.63 -7.98 8.43
N VAL A 255 -4.54 -8.32 9.11
CA VAL A 255 -3.78 -9.55 8.91
C VAL A 255 -4.04 -10.48 10.08
N PHE A 256 -4.33 -11.74 9.79
CA PHE A 256 -4.56 -12.78 10.78
C PHE A 256 -3.57 -13.91 10.52
N VAL A 257 -2.81 -14.28 11.53
CA VAL A 257 -1.78 -15.32 11.44
C VAL A 257 -2.08 -16.37 12.50
N ARG A 258 -2.02 -17.65 12.14
CA ARG A 258 -2.10 -18.74 13.11
C ARG A 258 -1.05 -18.54 14.20
N ARG A 259 -1.46 -18.55 15.47
CA ARG A 259 -0.59 -18.19 16.61
C ARG A 259 0.63 -19.09 16.71
N GLU A 260 0.49 -20.37 16.38
CA GLU A 260 1.58 -21.35 16.39
C GLU A 260 2.71 -20.93 15.43
N LEU A 261 2.38 -20.43 14.22
CA LEU A 261 3.39 -19.96 13.26
C LEU A 261 4.16 -18.75 13.77
N LEU A 262 3.49 -17.80 14.44
CA LEU A 262 4.18 -16.67 15.07
C LEU A 262 5.11 -17.15 16.18
N THR A 263 4.77 -18.23 16.88
CA THR A 263 5.61 -18.80 17.95
C THR A 263 6.83 -19.50 17.35
N GLU A 264 6.67 -20.25 16.27
CA GLU A 264 7.76 -20.89 15.52
C GLU A 264 8.75 -19.88 14.94
N LEU A 265 8.27 -18.70 14.55
CA LEU A 265 9.07 -17.60 13.99
C LEU A 265 9.71 -16.69 15.05
N ASP A 266 9.58 -17.01 16.34
CA ASP A 266 10.03 -16.15 17.46
C ASP A 266 9.37 -14.75 17.43
N GLY A 267 8.11 -14.71 17.00
CA GLY A 267 7.27 -13.53 16.92
C GLY A 267 7.36 -12.76 15.60
N TRP A 268 7.03 -11.48 15.68
CA TRP A 268 7.11 -10.53 14.58
C TRP A 268 8.56 -10.09 14.36
N PRO A 269 9.06 -10.10 13.11
CA PRO A 269 10.41 -9.64 12.82
C PRO A 269 10.65 -8.20 13.25
N LEU A 270 11.81 -7.92 13.87
CA LEU A 270 12.22 -6.58 14.28
C LEU A 270 12.66 -5.74 13.07
N ASN A 271 11.69 -5.33 12.25
CA ASN A 271 11.85 -4.52 11.06
C ASN A 271 10.88 -3.32 11.07
N LEU A 272 11.19 -2.25 10.33
CA LEU A 272 10.28 -1.11 10.13
C LEU A 272 9.04 -1.45 9.29
N THR A 273 9.12 -2.53 8.52
CA THR A 273 8.04 -3.23 7.80
C THR A 273 8.02 -4.68 8.28
N GLU A 274 7.63 -4.87 9.53
CA GLU A 274 7.53 -6.17 10.20
C GLU A 274 6.59 -7.13 9.46
N ASP A 275 5.55 -6.58 8.87
CA ASP A 275 4.55 -7.24 8.02
C ASP A 275 5.17 -7.85 6.76
N CYS A 276 5.89 -7.05 5.99
CA CYS A 276 6.59 -7.51 4.80
C CYS A 276 7.67 -8.53 5.17
N ALA A 277 8.44 -8.28 6.25
CA ALA A 277 9.46 -9.21 6.70
C ALA A 277 8.87 -10.57 7.11
N LEU A 278 7.74 -10.56 7.84
CA LEU A 278 7.00 -11.77 8.21
C LEU A 278 6.51 -12.52 6.96
N GLY A 279 5.92 -11.81 6.01
CA GLY A 279 5.46 -12.39 4.74
C GLY A 279 6.59 -13.05 3.94
N VAL A 280 7.79 -12.45 3.93
CA VAL A 280 8.97 -13.08 3.29
C VAL A 280 9.42 -14.32 4.05
N ALA A 281 9.52 -14.28 5.39
CA ALA A 281 9.93 -15.43 6.18
C ALA A 281 8.96 -16.61 5.97
N LEU A 282 7.66 -16.35 6.05
CA LEU A 282 6.61 -17.34 5.78
C LEU A 282 6.69 -17.92 4.36
N SER A 283 6.95 -17.09 3.34
CA SER A 283 7.04 -17.56 1.95
C SER A 283 8.29 -18.40 1.66
N VAL A 284 9.32 -18.31 2.51
CA VAL A 284 10.63 -18.94 2.28
C VAL A 284 10.81 -20.18 3.13
N ASP A 285 10.50 -20.08 4.41
CA ASP A 285 10.94 -21.03 5.43
C ASP A 285 9.80 -21.97 5.88
N HIS A 286 8.55 -21.75 5.44
CA HIS A 286 7.38 -22.55 5.84
C HIS A 286 6.47 -22.91 4.65
N ASP A 287 5.82 -24.06 4.75
CA ASP A 287 4.75 -24.48 3.83
C ASP A 287 3.41 -24.00 4.39
N VAL A 288 3.07 -22.74 4.10
CA VAL A 288 1.87 -22.07 4.66
C VAL A 288 0.88 -21.67 3.57
N THR A 289 -0.40 -21.83 3.89
CA THR A 289 -1.50 -21.39 3.04
C THR A 289 -1.84 -19.94 3.36
N VAL A 290 -1.37 -19.02 2.51
CA VAL A 290 -1.72 -17.60 2.57
C VAL A 290 -2.94 -17.34 1.69
N VAL A 291 -3.96 -16.69 2.25
CA VAL A 291 -5.19 -16.32 1.52
C VAL A 291 -5.45 -14.83 1.68
N ALA A 292 -5.85 -14.17 0.60
CA ALA A 292 -6.33 -12.80 0.62
C ALA A 292 -7.84 -12.77 0.43
N ALA A 293 -8.52 -11.78 1.01
CA ALA A 293 -9.92 -11.49 0.73
C ALA A 293 -10.22 -10.00 0.83
N TYR A 294 -11.12 -9.52 -0.03
CA TYR A 294 -11.49 -8.12 -0.15
C TYR A 294 -12.99 -7.98 -0.41
N GLU A 295 -13.68 -7.40 0.55
CA GLU A 295 -15.05 -6.93 0.39
C GLU A 295 -15.14 -5.50 0.92
N PRO A 296 -15.67 -4.51 0.16
CA PRO A 296 -15.68 -3.11 0.59
C PRO A 296 -16.40 -2.85 1.93
N ARG A 297 -17.38 -3.69 2.27
CA ARG A 297 -18.11 -3.60 3.54
C ARG A 297 -17.26 -4.06 4.73
N LEU A 298 -16.37 -5.01 4.50
CA LEU A 298 -15.53 -5.67 5.51
C LEU A 298 -14.11 -5.08 5.58
N ALA A 299 -13.69 -4.34 4.55
CA ALA A 299 -12.40 -3.67 4.53
C ALA A 299 -12.27 -2.71 5.72
N THR A 300 -11.16 -2.83 6.45
CA THR A 300 -10.81 -1.91 7.52
C THR A 300 -10.60 -0.52 6.94
N ARG A 301 -11.26 0.47 7.53
CA ARG A 301 -11.24 1.83 7.04
C ARG A 301 -10.22 2.64 7.81
N GLU A 302 -9.37 3.29 7.04
CA GLU A 302 -8.28 4.13 7.50
C GLU A 302 -8.38 5.53 6.86
N GLU A 303 -7.39 6.36 7.13
CA GLU A 303 -7.23 7.66 6.50
C GLU A 303 -5.81 7.94 6.03
N THR A 304 -5.70 8.73 4.96
CA THR A 304 -4.41 9.29 4.58
C THR A 304 -3.93 10.31 5.65
N PRO A 305 -2.63 10.28 6.04
CA PRO A 305 -2.04 11.25 6.95
C PRO A 305 -2.40 12.71 6.63
N ALA A 306 -2.52 13.54 7.66
CA ALA A 306 -3.02 14.91 7.50
C ALA A 306 -2.06 15.88 6.80
N ARG A 307 -0.77 15.52 6.76
CA ARG A 307 0.31 16.37 6.24
C ARG A 307 1.09 15.62 5.17
N LEU A 308 1.51 16.34 4.15
CA LEU A 308 2.42 15.79 3.13
C LEU A 308 3.85 15.66 3.67
N PHE A 309 4.32 16.69 4.39
CA PHE A 309 5.66 16.77 4.98
C PHE A 309 5.65 17.05 6.48
N GLY A 310 6.74 16.69 7.17
CA GLY A 310 6.97 17.00 8.59
C GLY A 310 6.62 15.84 9.53
N PRO A 311 6.47 16.07 10.85
CA PRO A 311 6.05 15.01 11.77
C PRO A 311 4.66 14.47 11.44
N GLY A 312 4.50 13.14 11.49
CA GLY A 312 3.21 12.50 11.26
C GLY A 312 2.74 12.45 9.80
N SER A 313 3.61 12.74 8.83
CA SER A 313 3.25 12.96 7.43
C SER A 313 3.26 11.70 6.56
N LEU A 314 2.66 11.82 5.37
CA LEU A 314 2.76 10.83 4.30
C LEU A 314 4.22 10.56 3.91
N ASP A 315 5.06 11.59 3.78
CA ASP A 315 6.46 11.38 3.39
C ASP A 315 7.23 10.52 4.41
N ARG A 316 7.00 10.72 5.71
CA ARG A 316 7.64 9.92 6.77
C ARG A 316 7.16 8.48 6.74
N GLN A 317 5.87 8.25 6.45
CA GLN A 317 5.32 6.91 6.23
C GLN A 317 6.06 6.21 5.08
N ARG A 318 6.20 6.87 3.92
CA ARG A 318 6.83 6.31 2.73
C ARG A 318 8.34 6.09 2.89
N ARG A 319 9.02 6.97 3.62
CA ARG A 319 10.43 6.77 4.02
C ARG A 319 10.59 5.51 4.88
N ARG A 320 9.71 5.32 5.87
CA ARG A 320 9.71 4.14 6.74
C ARG A 320 9.54 2.86 5.93
N TRP A 321 8.52 2.82 5.06
CA TRP A 321 8.27 1.66 4.21
C TRP A 321 9.47 1.38 3.32
N THR A 322 9.97 2.38 2.59
CA THR A 322 11.12 2.19 1.69
C THR A 322 12.35 1.65 2.43
N GLN A 323 12.62 2.17 3.63
CA GLN A 323 13.73 1.70 4.46
C GLN A 323 13.54 0.24 4.92
N GLY A 324 12.32 -0.16 5.28
CA GLY A 324 12.00 -1.54 5.66
C GLY A 324 12.10 -2.51 4.49
N PHE A 325 11.52 -2.17 3.34
CA PHE A 325 11.65 -2.92 2.09
C PHE A 325 13.12 -3.10 1.68
N LEU A 326 13.93 -2.03 1.78
CA LEU A 326 15.37 -2.10 1.52
C LEU A 326 16.09 -3.05 2.50
N SER A 327 15.74 -3.01 3.79
CA SER A 327 16.30 -3.90 4.79
C SER A 327 16.06 -5.37 4.43
N VAL A 328 14.80 -5.72 4.10
CA VAL A 328 14.42 -7.09 3.69
C VAL A 328 15.11 -7.49 2.37
N LEU A 329 15.22 -6.56 1.42
CA LEU A 329 15.91 -6.79 0.15
C LEU A 329 17.38 -7.16 0.37
N LEU A 330 18.07 -6.42 1.25
CA LEU A 330 19.50 -6.62 1.56
C LEU A 330 19.76 -7.86 2.42
N GLN A 331 18.84 -8.23 3.31
CA GLN A 331 18.91 -9.48 4.08
C GLN A 331 18.96 -10.72 3.16
N GLY A 332 18.33 -10.65 1.98
CA GLY A 332 18.52 -11.64 0.93
C GLY A 332 17.80 -12.99 1.16
N SER A 333 17.00 -13.14 2.21
CA SER A 333 16.23 -14.38 2.49
C SER A 333 15.35 -14.81 1.32
N TRP A 334 14.76 -13.83 0.61
CA TRP A 334 13.96 -14.05 -0.60
C TRP A 334 14.70 -14.82 -1.72
N ARG A 335 16.03 -14.87 -1.71
CA ARG A 335 16.82 -15.65 -2.68
C ARG A 335 16.68 -17.15 -2.48
N ARG A 336 16.27 -17.58 -1.28
CA ARG A 336 16.02 -19.00 -0.94
C ARG A 336 14.71 -19.54 -1.50
N LEU A 337 13.80 -18.68 -2.00
CA LEU A 337 12.56 -19.11 -2.67
C LEU A 337 12.86 -20.17 -3.74
N PRO A 338 12.06 -21.22 -3.93
CA PRO A 338 12.41 -22.32 -4.82
C PRO A 338 12.39 -21.91 -6.31
N GLY A 339 11.41 -21.10 -6.73
CA GLY A 339 11.21 -20.74 -8.13
C GLY A 339 11.94 -19.48 -8.58
N VAL A 340 12.56 -19.51 -9.76
CA VAL A 340 13.18 -18.31 -10.39
C VAL A 340 12.18 -17.19 -10.59
N ARG A 341 10.95 -17.50 -11.02
CA ARG A 341 9.88 -16.50 -11.19
C ARG A 341 9.50 -15.85 -9.86
N GLN A 342 9.46 -16.62 -8.77
CA GLN A 342 9.17 -16.11 -7.43
C GLN A 342 10.29 -15.20 -6.93
N ARG A 343 11.56 -15.57 -7.15
CA ARG A 343 12.72 -14.73 -6.83
C ARG A 343 12.70 -13.40 -7.59
N LEU A 344 12.39 -13.43 -8.89
CA LEU A 344 12.26 -12.21 -9.70
C LEU A 344 11.10 -11.34 -9.24
N MET A 345 9.97 -11.94 -8.88
CA MET A 345 8.81 -11.26 -8.31
C MET A 345 9.15 -10.60 -6.98
N ALA A 346 9.81 -11.34 -6.08
CA ALA A 346 10.26 -10.85 -4.79
C ALA A 346 11.24 -9.69 -4.94
N LEU A 347 12.24 -9.82 -5.83
CA LEU A 347 13.17 -8.74 -6.15
C LEU A 347 12.44 -7.50 -6.65
N TYR A 348 11.50 -7.66 -7.60
CA TYR A 348 10.73 -6.53 -8.13
C TYR A 348 9.91 -5.84 -7.04
N ILE A 349 9.20 -6.60 -6.21
CA ILE A 349 8.34 -6.06 -5.16
C ILE A 349 9.17 -5.34 -4.10
N LEU A 350 10.25 -5.95 -3.62
CA LEU A 350 11.11 -5.38 -2.60
C LEU A 350 11.89 -4.15 -3.12
N ALA A 351 12.23 -4.13 -4.41
CA ALA A 351 12.87 -2.99 -5.07
C ALA A 351 11.88 -1.93 -5.59
N MET A 352 10.57 -2.16 -5.51
CA MET A 352 9.53 -1.31 -6.11
C MET A 352 9.67 0.17 -5.75
N PRO A 353 9.90 0.58 -4.49
CA PRO A 353 10.04 2.01 -4.17
C PRO A 353 11.17 2.69 -4.96
N PHE A 354 12.26 1.97 -5.23
CA PHE A 354 13.39 2.48 -6.00
C PHE A 354 13.12 2.45 -7.51
N ILE A 355 12.46 1.41 -8.01
CA ILE A 355 12.01 1.34 -9.41
C ILE A 355 11.08 2.52 -9.71
N GLN A 356 10.15 2.80 -8.81
CA GLN A 356 9.27 3.96 -8.89
C GLN A 356 10.03 5.29 -8.88
N ALA A 357 11.03 5.43 -8.00
CA ALA A 357 11.87 6.63 -7.97
C ALA A 357 12.63 6.85 -9.28
N VAL A 358 13.24 5.79 -9.82
CA VAL A 358 13.94 5.80 -11.12
C VAL A 358 12.98 6.18 -12.24
N ASN A 359 11.82 5.53 -12.32
CA ASN A 359 10.81 5.83 -13.36
C ASN A 359 10.33 7.29 -13.28
N GLY A 360 10.17 7.85 -12.07
CA GLY A 360 9.79 9.24 -11.87
C GLY A 360 10.79 10.25 -12.44
N VAL A 361 12.08 9.94 -12.42
CA VAL A 361 13.14 10.81 -12.96
C VAL A 361 13.41 10.50 -14.44
N MET A 362 13.37 9.23 -14.83
CA MET A 362 13.71 8.80 -16.19
C MET A 362 12.61 9.13 -17.21
N LEU A 363 11.34 9.15 -16.81
CA LEU A 363 10.25 9.49 -17.72
C LEU A 363 10.41 10.88 -18.38
N PRO A 364 10.60 11.99 -17.64
CA PRO A 364 10.83 13.30 -18.26
C PRO A 364 12.16 13.37 -19.01
N ALA A 365 13.19 12.64 -18.54
CA ALA A 365 14.48 12.57 -19.24
C ALA A 365 14.36 11.90 -20.61
N CYS A 366 13.58 10.82 -20.73
CA CYS A 366 13.32 10.14 -22.00
C CYS A 366 12.52 11.04 -22.96
N VAL A 367 11.53 11.79 -22.46
CA VAL A 367 10.78 12.76 -23.27
C VAL A 367 11.70 13.88 -23.77
N ALA A 368 12.52 14.45 -22.89
CA ALA A 368 13.48 15.49 -23.27
C ALA A 368 14.49 14.95 -24.28
N ALA A 369 15.03 13.75 -24.07
CA ALA A 369 15.94 13.09 -24.99
C ALA A 369 15.30 12.87 -26.36
N ALA A 370 14.06 12.41 -26.41
CA ALA A 370 13.33 12.19 -27.67
C ALA A 370 13.13 13.48 -28.49
N ILE A 371 12.98 14.63 -27.82
CA ILE A 371 12.82 15.94 -28.47
C ILE A 371 14.17 16.55 -28.86
N LEU A 372 15.16 16.49 -27.96
CA LEU A 372 16.42 17.22 -28.10
C LEU A 372 17.46 16.47 -28.93
N LEU A 373 17.44 15.14 -28.94
CA LEU A 373 18.47 14.31 -29.58
C LEU A 373 18.17 13.98 -31.04
N ASN A 374 17.25 14.67 -31.74
CA ASN A 374 16.94 14.44 -33.16
C ASN A 374 16.96 12.94 -33.57
N ALA A 375 16.40 12.09 -32.72
CA ALA A 375 16.55 10.64 -32.84
C ALA A 375 15.75 10.13 -34.05
N PRO A 376 16.14 9.01 -34.67
CA PRO A 376 15.35 8.43 -35.76
C PRO A 376 13.92 8.14 -35.28
N VAL A 377 12.93 8.34 -36.14
CA VAL A 377 11.50 8.26 -35.79
C VAL A 377 11.15 6.95 -35.06
N GLY A 378 11.69 5.81 -35.51
CA GLY A 378 11.46 4.52 -34.85
C GLY A 378 11.92 4.48 -33.38
N TRP A 379 13.06 5.10 -33.07
CA TRP A 379 13.57 5.20 -31.69
C TRP A 379 12.71 6.11 -30.83
N VAL A 380 12.28 7.25 -31.39
CA VAL A 380 11.35 8.16 -30.72
C VAL A 380 10.05 7.40 -30.40
N LEU A 381 9.41 6.78 -31.39
CA LEU A 381 8.19 6.00 -31.18
C LEU A 381 8.36 4.91 -30.11
N TRP A 382 9.49 4.21 -30.12
CA TRP A 382 9.82 3.22 -29.09
C TRP A 382 9.92 3.85 -27.69
N MET A 383 10.60 4.99 -27.56
CA MET A 383 10.76 5.68 -26.29
C MET A 383 9.43 6.15 -25.69
N PHE A 384 8.41 6.39 -26.53
CA PHE A 384 7.05 6.75 -26.11
C PHE A 384 6.14 5.56 -25.79
N THR A 385 6.55 4.31 -26.08
CA THR A 385 5.72 3.13 -25.78
C THR A 385 5.29 3.00 -24.31
N PRO A 386 6.07 3.39 -23.27
CA PRO A 386 5.62 3.32 -21.88
C PRO A 386 4.39 4.20 -21.59
N PHE A 387 4.13 5.23 -22.39
CA PHE A 387 2.95 6.08 -22.21
C PHE A 387 1.64 5.32 -22.48
N ILE A 388 1.67 4.24 -23.25
CA ILE A 388 0.49 3.40 -23.53
C ILE A 388 -0.06 2.77 -22.25
N PRO A 389 0.68 1.89 -21.53
CA PRO A 389 0.20 1.33 -20.27
C PRO A 389 0.02 2.38 -19.18
N ILE A 390 0.78 3.48 -19.16
CA ILE A 390 0.56 4.60 -18.22
C ILE A 390 -0.80 5.28 -18.46
N ALA A 391 -1.16 5.54 -19.72
CA ALA A 391 -2.45 6.13 -20.08
C ALA A 391 -3.60 5.18 -19.72
N ILE A 392 -3.48 3.89 -20.02
CA ILE A 392 -4.48 2.88 -19.63
C ILE A 392 -4.60 2.83 -18.10
N THR A 393 -3.48 2.82 -17.38
CA THR A 393 -3.44 2.81 -15.92
C THR A 393 -4.11 4.04 -15.31
N THR A 394 -3.91 5.21 -15.92
CA THR A 394 -4.57 6.46 -15.52
C THR A 394 -6.08 6.36 -15.76
N SER A 395 -6.50 5.88 -16.93
CA SER A 395 -7.93 5.64 -17.23
C SER A 395 -8.58 4.68 -16.25
N LEU A 396 -7.88 3.59 -15.88
CA LEU A 396 -8.35 2.66 -14.85
C LEU A 396 -8.50 3.35 -13.48
N GLN A 397 -7.60 4.25 -13.10
CA GLN A 397 -7.77 5.02 -11.86
C GLN A 397 -9.00 5.92 -11.89
N LEU A 398 -9.37 6.50 -13.04
CA LEU A 398 -10.58 7.29 -13.15
C LEU A 398 -11.83 6.42 -12.95
N VAL A 399 -11.88 5.24 -13.57
CA VAL A 399 -12.98 4.28 -13.37
C VAL A 399 -13.01 3.76 -11.93
N GLY A 400 -11.84 3.41 -11.38
CA GLY A 400 -11.62 2.99 -10.00
C GLY A 400 -12.12 4.01 -8.99
N LEU A 401 -11.88 5.30 -9.22
CA LEU A 401 -12.35 6.36 -8.35
C LEU A 401 -13.88 6.44 -8.28
N ARG A 402 -14.56 6.26 -9.41
CA ARG A 402 -16.03 6.24 -9.47
C ARG A 402 -16.59 5.05 -8.69
N GLU A 403 -16.01 3.88 -8.90
CA GLU A 403 -16.42 2.66 -8.20
C GLU A 403 -16.17 2.75 -6.70
N PHE A 404 -14.96 3.17 -6.31
CA PHE A 404 -14.58 3.43 -4.93
C PHE A 404 -15.58 4.38 -4.25
N ALA A 405 -15.91 5.50 -4.89
CA ALA A 405 -16.85 6.46 -4.35
C ALA A 405 -18.24 5.83 -4.12
N GLY A 406 -18.71 4.98 -5.04
CA GLY A 406 -19.95 4.22 -4.88
C GLY A 406 -19.91 3.22 -3.72
N GLN A 407 -18.85 2.42 -3.62
CA GLN A 407 -18.70 1.38 -2.60
C GLN A 407 -18.64 1.94 -1.18
N TYR A 408 -17.95 3.06 -0.99
CA TYR A 408 -17.74 3.66 0.32
C TYR A 408 -18.69 4.83 0.61
N GLY A 409 -19.69 5.07 -0.25
CA GLY A 409 -20.68 6.15 -0.08
C GLY A 409 -20.06 7.55 -0.03
N ARG A 410 -18.98 7.77 -0.79
CA ARG A 410 -18.22 9.02 -0.90
C ARG A 410 -18.56 9.75 -2.20
N THR A 411 -18.17 11.03 -2.31
CA THR A 411 -18.38 11.81 -3.54
C THR A 411 -17.09 12.05 -4.32
N ALA A 412 -16.99 11.48 -5.52
CA ALA A 412 -15.91 11.79 -6.45
C ALA A 412 -16.20 13.12 -7.18
N ALA A 413 -15.65 14.22 -6.69
CA ALA A 413 -15.77 15.53 -7.34
C ALA A 413 -14.91 15.61 -8.63
N PRO A 414 -15.25 16.44 -9.63
CA PRO A 414 -14.47 16.61 -10.86
C PRO A 414 -12.99 16.91 -10.62
N ARG A 415 -12.69 17.69 -9.58
CA ARG A 415 -11.32 18.00 -9.13
C ARG A 415 -10.49 16.75 -8.79
N HIS A 416 -11.11 15.67 -8.31
CA HIS A 416 -10.42 14.43 -7.97
C HIS A 416 -9.95 13.71 -9.25
N TYR A 417 -10.76 13.71 -10.31
CA TYR A 417 -10.38 13.17 -11.61
C TYR A 417 -9.25 14.00 -12.26
N VAL A 418 -9.38 15.33 -12.25
CA VAL A 418 -8.31 16.24 -12.73
C VAL A 418 -7.01 16.01 -11.94
N SER A 419 -7.12 15.83 -10.62
CA SER A 419 -6.00 15.50 -9.73
C SER A 419 -5.31 14.19 -10.10
N LEU A 420 -6.06 13.15 -10.48
CA LEU A 420 -5.47 11.88 -10.91
C LEU A 420 -4.70 12.01 -12.23
N VAL A 421 -5.19 12.81 -13.17
CA VAL A 421 -4.53 13.01 -14.48
C VAL A 421 -3.32 13.95 -14.37
N LEU A 422 -3.52 15.17 -13.86
CA LEU A 422 -2.48 16.20 -13.85
C LEU A 422 -1.54 16.08 -12.64
N GLY A 423 -2.03 15.49 -11.56
CA GLY A 423 -1.31 15.39 -10.29
C GLY A 423 -0.49 14.12 -10.10
N ALA A 424 -0.56 13.15 -11.03
CA ALA A 424 0.17 11.88 -10.91
C ALA A 424 1.69 12.08 -10.90
N PHE A 425 2.22 12.88 -11.82
CA PHE A 425 3.67 13.10 -11.91
C PHE A 425 4.25 13.81 -10.68
N PRO A 426 3.66 14.93 -10.18
CA PRO A 426 4.13 15.53 -8.92
C PRO A 426 4.02 14.58 -7.73
N TYR A 427 3.05 13.67 -7.71
CA TYR A 427 2.87 12.71 -6.62
C TYR A 427 4.00 11.66 -6.69
N GLN A 428 4.35 11.21 -7.89
CA GLN A 428 5.50 10.36 -8.13
C GLN A 428 6.82 10.99 -7.64
N LEU A 429 7.00 12.31 -7.79
CA LEU A 429 8.18 13.01 -7.27
C LEU A 429 8.24 12.98 -5.74
N VAL A 430 7.10 13.07 -5.05
CA VAL A 430 7.05 12.92 -3.58
C VAL A 430 7.46 11.51 -3.15
N LEU A 431 7.01 10.48 -3.88
CA LEU A 431 7.41 9.10 -3.62
C LEU A 431 8.91 8.89 -3.89
N ALA A 432 9.42 9.41 -5.01
CA ALA A 432 10.84 9.37 -5.35
C ALA A 432 11.72 10.05 -4.29
N TRP A 433 11.30 11.24 -3.83
CA TRP A 433 11.94 11.94 -2.72
C TRP A 433 11.95 11.09 -1.45
N SER A 434 10.82 10.48 -1.11
CA SER A 434 10.71 9.62 0.08
C SER A 434 11.61 8.38 -0.02
N ALA A 435 11.78 7.81 -1.22
CA ALA A 435 12.66 6.68 -1.45
C ALA A 435 14.14 7.05 -1.27
N VAL A 436 14.58 8.18 -1.84
CA VAL A 436 15.95 8.70 -1.66
C VAL A 436 16.23 8.98 -0.18
N MET A 437 15.28 9.61 0.52
CA MET A 437 15.43 9.91 1.94
C MET A 437 15.41 8.64 2.81
N GLY A 438 14.63 7.63 2.44
CA GLY A 438 14.64 6.31 3.08
C GLY A 438 15.99 5.59 2.92
N LEU A 439 16.57 5.61 1.72
CA LEU A 439 17.91 5.09 1.46
C LEU A 439 18.96 5.81 2.29
N ARG A 440 18.94 7.14 2.31
CA ARG A 440 19.88 7.94 3.12
C ARG A 440 19.81 7.58 4.60
N ARG A 441 18.61 7.35 5.13
CA ARG A 441 18.42 6.91 6.52
C ARG A 441 19.00 5.53 6.78
N HIS A 442 18.77 4.59 5.86
CA HIS A 442 19.33 3.25 5.95
C HIS A 442 20.86 3.28 5.99
N LEU A 443 21.48 4.01 5.05
CA LEU A 443 22.93 4.18 4.98
C LEU A 443 23.52 4.88 6.22
N ALA A 444 22.75 5.76 6.85
CA ALA A 444 23.13 6.43 8.09
C ALA A 444 22.84 5.61 9.36
N GLY A 445 22.39 4.35 9.24
CA GLY A 445 22.07 3.49 10.40
C GLY A 445 20.87 3.95 11.23
N GLN A 446 20.01 4.82 10.70
CA GLN A 446 18.90 5.41 11.45
C GLN A 446 17.67 4.49 11.49
N ALA A 447 17.62 3.56 12.44
CA ALA A 447 16.53 2.59 12.58
C ALA A 447 15.26 3.10 13.32
N GLY A 448 15.29 4.33 13.86
CA GLY A 448 14.19 4.84 14.68
C GLY A 448 12.83 4.90 13.94
N TRP A 449 11.76 4.50 14.64
CA TRP A 449 10.39 4.48 14.11
C TRP A 449 9.89 5.87 13.73
N LEU A 450 9.50 6.06 12.46
CA LEU A 450 8.87 7.29 11.98
C LEU A 450 7.35 7.17 12.07
N LYS A 451 6.79 7.63 13.19
CA LYS A 451 5.35 7.61 13.44
C LYS A 451 4.56 8.51 12.47
N THR A 452 3.38 8.03 12.05
CA THR A 452 2.33 8.77 11.35
C THR A 452 1.29 9.32 12.32
N SER A 453 0.67 10.44 11.99
CA SER A 453 -0.37 11.05 12.83
C SER A 453 -1.75 10.84 12.23
N HIS A 454 -2.71 10.53 13.09
CA HIS A 454 -4.09 10.25 12.71
C HIS A 454 -5.06 11.19 13.46
N ASP A 455 -5.98 11.79 12.70
CA ASP A 455 -7.01 12.73 13.16
C ASP A 455 -8.39 12.06 13.36
N GLY A 456 -8.57 10.83 12.85
CA GLY A 456 -9.81 10.07 12.90
C GLY A 456 -10.93 10.61 11.98
N LEU A 457 -10.59 11.26 10.86
CA LEU A 457 -11.56 11.89 9.96
C LEU A 457 -12.46 10.90 9.24
N HIS A 458 -11.98 9.67 9.02
CA HIS A 458 -12.76 8.61 8.38
C HIS A 458 -14.02 8.26 9.19
N ARG A 459 -13.98 8.39 10.53
CA ARG A 459 -15.11 8.13 11.45
C ARG A 459 -16.14 9.26 11.50
N ARG A 460 -15.69 10.50 11.26
CA ARG A 460 -16.54 11.71 11.40
C ARG A 460 -17.46 11.97 10.21
N THR A 461 -17.25 11.28 9.10
CA THR A 461 -18.04 11.49 7.88
C THR A 461 -18.97 10.30 7.69
N PRO A 462 -20.25 10.36 8.12
CA PRO A 462 -21.20 9.28 7.89
C PRO A 462 -21.33 9.02 6.39
N ALA A 463 -21.27 7.75 5.98
CA ALA A 463 -21.57 7.37 4.60
C ALA A 463 -23.00 7.84 4.28
N ARG A 464 -23.18 8.56 3.16
CA ARG A 464 -24.54 8.94 2.72
C ARG A 464 -25.33 7.65 2.40
N ARG A 465 -26.62 7.64 2.77
CA ARG A 465 -27.58 6.53 2.61
C ARG A 465 -27.35 5.72 1.33
N ARG A 466 -27.41 4.37 1.47
CA ARG A 466 -27.28 3.35 0.43
C ARG A 466 -28.00 3.75 -0.86
N VAL A 467 -27.27 3.82 -1.97
CA VAL A 467 -27.85 3.58 -3.30
C VAL A 467 -28.26 2.09 -3.32
N PRO A 468 -29.47 1.71 -3.78
CA PRO A 468 -29.87 0.32 -3.84
C PRO A 468 -28.84 -0.47 -4.67
N MET A 469 -28.34 -1.57 -4.12
CA MET A 469 -27.56 -2.52 -4.92
C MET A 469 -28.44 -3.01 -6.06
N VAL A 470 -27.93 -2.90 -7.29
CA VAL A 470 -28.45 -3.67 -8.43
C VAL A 470 -28.29 -5.14 -8.03
N ARG A 471 -29.42 -5.83 -7.81
CA ARG A 471 -29.41 -7.28 -7.61
C ARG A 471 -28.74 -7.91 -8.85
N PRO A 472 -27.83 -8.89 -8.70
CA PRO A 472 -27.43 -9.68 -9.85
C PRO A 472 -28.68 -10.30 -10.47
N GLU A 473 -28.88 -10.14 -11.77
CA GLU A 473 -29.93 -10.84 -12.49
C GLU A 473 -29.75 -12.35 -12.24
N PRO A 474 -30.83 -13.09 -11.96
CA PRO A 474 -30.76 -14.53 -11.85
C PRO A 474 -30.24 -15.09 -13.18
N VAL A 475 -29.19 -15.89 -13.11
CA VAL A 475 -28.69 -16.69 -14.23
C VAL A 475 -29.90 -17.46 -14.80
N PRO A 476 -30.22 -17.34 -16.10
CA PRO A 476 -31.33 -18.10 -16.66
C PRO A 476 -31.02 -19.59 -16.50
N ALA A 477 -31.88 -20.29 -15.77
CA ALA A 477 -31.81 -21.73 -15.62
C ALA A 477 -31.80 -22.36 -17.02
N GLY A 478 -30.75 -23.14 -17.31
CA GLY A 478 -30.64 -23.90 -18.55
C GLY A 478 -31.88 -24.75 -18.75
N ARG A 479 -32.47 -24.67 -19.94
CA ARG A 479 -33.58 -25.53 -20.35
C ARG A 479 -33.14 -27.00 -20.19
N PRO A 480 -33.92 -27.88 -19.54
CA PRO A 480 -33.65 -29.30 -19.58
C PRO A 480 -33.73 -29.77 -21.04
N GLY A 481 -32.71 -30.51 -21.47
CA GLY A 481 -32.65 -31.10 -22.80
C GLY A 481 -33.88 -31.98 -23.05
N ALA A 482 -34.54 -31.72 -24.17
CA ALA A 482 -35.50 -32.65 -24.75
C ALA A 482 -34.71 -33.88 -25.22
N ALA A 483 -35.24 -35.05 -24.86
CA ALA A 483 -34.88 -36.31 -25.47
C ALA A 483 -35.22 -36.28 -26.97
N GLU A 484 -34.25 -36.62 -27.81
CA GLU A 484 -34.34 -37.57 -28.93
C GLU A 484 -32.93 -37.88 -29.44
#